data_AF-A0A9P5RKD0-F1
#
_entry.id   AF-A0A9P5RKD0-F1
#
_cell.length_a   1.000
_cell.length_b   1.000
_cell.length_c   1.000
_cell.angle_alpha   90.00
_cell.angle_beta   90.00
_cell.angle_gamma   90.00
#
_symmetry.space_group_name_H-M   'P 1'
#
loop_
_entity.id
_entity.type
_entity.pdbx_description
1 polymer ?
#
loop_
_entity_poly.entity_id
_entity_poly.type
_entity_poly.pdbx_seq_one_letter_code
_entity_poly.pdbx_strand_id
1 'polypeptide(L)'
;MSGPIQNGRYKIWRSPKQHQLIVTLNGPNSMAVLGRPEELDNPENPETGIWIVTATSPPSPNSVNLASADAISAIVQHEATKAFLAIDDPANPGRGANIYVKSEDRQVWTLSPASTTGDGGEEGEGKNEFHIGYPDLVDGQVLVVDNSFSRAFPPRLALQPLGTDMTQVGLPWRFEPIA
;
A
#
# COMPACT_ATOMS: atom_id res chain seq x y z
N MET A 1 -11.01 -6.19 18.39
CA MET A 1 -10.44 -6.94 17.26
C MET A 1 -10.78 -6.18 15.98
N SER A 2 -9.79 -5.76 15.19
CA SER A 2 -10.04 -5.23 13.84
C SER A 2 -10.50 -6.38 12.94
N GLY A 3 -11.64 -6.21 12.27
CA GLY A 3 -12.17 -7.19 11.32
C GLY A 3 -11.35 -7.22 10.02
N PRO A 4 -11.69 -8.12 9.08
CA PRO A 4 -11.07 -8.13 7.75
C PRO A 4 -11.32 -6.78 7.04
N ILE A 5 -10.35 -6.33 6.25
CA ILE A 5 -10.52 -5.14 5.42
C ILE A 5 -11.72 -5.34 4.50
N GLN A 6 -12.52 -4.29 4.30
CA GLN A 6 -13.65 -4.35 3.38
C GLN A 6 -13.20 -3.96 1.97
N ASN A 7 -13.93 -4.44 0.96
CA ASN A 7 -13.72 -3.95 -0.40
C ASN A 7 -14.13 -2.48 -0.46
N GLY A 8 -13.34 -1.66 -1.14
CA GLY A 8 -13.65 -0.22 -1.22
C GLY A 8 -12.49 0.63 -1.68
N ARG A 9 -12.69 1.95 -1.59
CA ARG A 9 -11.70 2.98 -1.91
C ARG A 9 -11.04 3.45 -0.62
N TYR A 10 -9.72 3.58 -0.64
CA TYR A 10 -8.93 3.91 0.54
C TYR A 10 -7.79 4.87 0.20
N LYS A 11 -7.47 5.76 1.13
CA LYS A 11 -6.12 6.35 1.23
C LYS A 11 -5.28 5.46 2.13
N ILE A 12 -4.09 5.07 1.68
CA ILE A 12 -3.18 4.20 2.43
C ILE A 12 -2.04 5.04 2.98
N TRP A 13 -2.10 5.33 4.27
CA TRP A 13 -1.17 6.21 4.97
C TRP A 13 -0.05 5.44 5.65
N ARG A 14 1.14 6.06 5.70
CA ARG A 14 2.18 5.63 6.62
C ARG A 14 1.70 5.80 8.07
N SER A 15 1.75 4.75 8.90
CA SER A 15 1.45 4.84 10.34
C SER A 15 2.74 5.05 11.17
N PRO A 16 2.69 5.80 12.30
CA PRO A 16 1.59 6.69 12.70
C PRO A 16 1.36 7.76 11.64
N LYS A 17 0.09 8.19 11.41
CA LYS A 17 -0.32 9.07 10.27
C LYS A 17 0.64 10.26 10.13
N GLN A 18 1.53 10.21 9.12
CA GLN A 18 2.65 11.14 8.95
C GLN A 18 2.47 12.16 7.80
N HIS A 19 1.23 12.47 7.41
CA HIS A 19 0.93 13.27 6.19
C HIS A 19 1.59 12.68 4.92
N GLN A 20 1.85 11.38 4.91
CA GLN A 20 2.42 10.67 3.77
C GLN A 20 1.53 9.48 3.43
N LEU A 21 1.14 9.38 2.17
CA LEU A 21 0.38 8.24 1.64
C LEU A 21 1.08 7.62 0.43
N ILE A 22 0.71 6.39 0.12
CA ILE A 22 1.18 5.70 -1.08
C ILE A 22 0.56 6.34 -2.32
N VAL A 23 1.39 6.73 -3.28
CA VAL A 23 0.98 7.33 -4.56
C VAL A 23 1.72 6.72 -5.74
N THR A 24 1.27 7.08 -6.94
CA THR A 24 1.94 6.78 -8.21
C THR A 24 2.52 8.07 -8.78
N LEU A 25 3.74 8.03 -9.31
CA LEU A 25 4.38 9.25 -9.84
C LEU A 25 3.94 9.59 -11.26
N ASN A 26 3.64 8.59 -12.09
CA ASN A 26 3.39 8.78 -13.53
C ASN A 26 2.30 7.83 -14.08
N GLY A 27 1.35 7.39 -13.25
CA GLY A 27 0.33 6.42 -13.67
C GLY A 27 0.87 4.99 -13.81
N PRO A 28 0.28 4.16 -14.69
CA PRO A 28 0.71 2.77 -14.86
C PRO A 28 2.17 2.62 -15.29
N ASN A 29 2.80 1.54 -14.86
CA ASN A 29 4.20 1.18 -15.08
C ASN A 29 5.19 2.18 -14.46
N SER A 30 4.81 2.80 -13.34
CA SER A 30 5.67 3.70 -12.57
C SER A 30 5.98 3.14 -11.18
N MET A 31 6.99 3.69 -10.51
CA MET A 31 7.33 3.30 -9.14
C MET A 31 6.28 3.84 -8.16
N ALA A 32 5.89 3.01 -7.20
CA ALA A 32 5.06 3.45 -6.08
C ALA A 32 5.95 4.16 -5.04
N VAL A 33 5.53 5.34 -4.61
CA VAL A 33 6.30 6.19 -3.69
C VAL A 33 5.43 6.76 -2.58
N LEU A 34 6.06 7.43 -1.61
CA LEU A 34 5.34 8.26 -0.65
C LEU A 34 5.18 9.70 -1.16
N GLY A 35 3.93 10.12 -1.31
CA GLY A 35 3.55 11.49 -1.62
C GLY A 35 2.92 12.19 -0.41
N ARG A 36 2.90 13.53 -0.45
CA ARG A 36 2.24 14.37 0.56
C ARG A 36 0.91 14.91 0.02
N PRO A 37 -0.21 14.86 0.77
CA PRO A 37 -1.52 15.34 0.31
C PRO A 37 -1.50 16.75 -0.29
N GLU A 38 -0.77 17.67 0.34
CA GLU A 38 -0.66 19.06 -0.10
C GLU A 38 0.06 19.23 -1.45
N GLU A 39 0.87 18.25 -1.86
CA GLU A 39 1.51 18.19 -3.18
C GLU A 39 0.63 17.46 -4.21
N LEU A 40 -0.42 16.77 -3.75
CA LEU A 40 -1.31 15.93 -4.55
C LEU A 40 -2.69 16.56 -4.77
N ASP A 41 -3.04 17.61 -4.02
CA ASP A 41 -4.25 18.44 -4.19
C ASP A 41 -4.15 19.27 -5.48
N ASN A 42 -3.97 18.57 -6.62
CA ASN A 42 -4.20 19.13 -7.93
C ASN A 42 -5.69 18.91 -8.25
N PRO A 43 -6.49 19.98 -8.40
CA PRO A 43 -7.92 19.86 -8.74
C PRO A 43 -8.17 19.15 -10.07
N GLU A 44 -7.16 19.02 -10.92
CA GLU A 44 -7.22 18.28 -12.18
C GLU A 44 -7.02 16.76 -12.03
N ASN A 45 -6.50 16.29 -10.89
CA ASN A 45 -6.32 14.85 -10.62
C ASN A 45 -6.66 14.46 -9.16
N PRO A 46 -7.97 14.55 -8.78
CA PRO A 46 -8.43 14.29 -7.41
C PRO A 46 -8.31 12.81 -6.98
N GLU A 47 -8.04 11.90 -7.92
CA GLU A 47 -7.94 10.45 -7.67
C GLU A 47 -6.51 9.99 -7.33
N THR A 48 -5.54 10.90 -7.34
CA THR A 48 -4.15 10.57 -7.00
C THR A 48 -4.04 10.06 -5.56
N GLY A 49 -3.43 8.89 -5.38
CA GLY A 49 -3.26 8.28 -4.07
C GLY A 49 -4.52 7.63 -3.48
N ILE A 50 -5.59 7.50 -4.28
CA ILE A 50 -6.74 6.66 -3.94
C ILE A 50 -6.48 5.25 -4.46
N TRP A 51 -6.67 4.26 -3.59
CA TRP A 51 -6.47 2.84 -3.90
C TRP A 51 -7.78 2.08 -3.75
N ILE A 52 -8.08 1.23 -4.74
CA ILE A 52 -9.19 0.29 -4.70
C ILE A 52 -8.67 -1.03 -4.12
N VAL A 53 -9.16 -1.36 -2.92
CA VAL A 53 -8.86 -2.62 -2.24
C VAL A 53 -9.94 -3.64 -2.60
N THR A 54 -9.51 -4.78 -3.13
CA THR A 54 -10.41 -5.90 -3.46
C THR A 54 -9.90 -7.17 -2.80
N ALA A 55 -10.64 -7.70 -1.85
CA ALA A 55 -10.38 -9.01 -1.24
C ALA A 55 -10.51 -10.11 -2.28
N THR A 56 -9.49 -10.96 -2.36
CA THR A 56 -9.45 -12.11 -3.27
C THR A 56 -10.14 -13.30 -2.61
N SER A 57 -11.21 -13.81 -3.23
CA SER A 57 -11.81 -15.10 -2.89
C SER A 57 -11.35 -16.16 -3.88
N PRO A 58 -11.05 -17.42 -3.48
CA PRO A 58 -10.68 -17.99 -2.16
C PRO A 58 -9.13 -18.17 -2.02
N PRO A 59 -8.52 -18.33 -0.80
CA PRO A 59 -9.10 -18.76 0.48
C PRO A 59 -8.79 -17.86 1.72
N SER A 60 -8.32 -16.62 1.60
CA SER A 60 -8.00 -15.79 2.77
C SER A 60 -8.69 -14.42 2.72
N PRO A 61 -9.48 -14.03 3.75
CA PRO A 61 -10.15 -12.73 3.81
C PRO A 61 -9.18 -11.54 3.91
N ASN A 62 -7.89 -11.82 4.11
CA ASN A 62 -6.82 -10.84 4.21
C ASN A 62 -5.97 -10.77 2.94
N SER A 63 -6.24 -11.61 1.94
CA SER A 63 -5.58 -11.52 0.65
C SER A 63 -6.32 -10.52 -0.24
N VAL A 64 -5.60 -9.55 -0.78
CA VAL A 64 -6.17 -8.42 -1.53
C VAL A 64 -5.37 -8.12 -2.78
N ASN A 65 -6.04 -7.55 -3.79
CA ASN A 65 -5.37 -6.74 -4.81
C ASN A 65 -5.51 -5.26 -4.43
N LEU A 66 -4.44 -4.51 -4.67
CA LEU A 66 -4.39 -3.05 -4.47
C LEU A 66 -4.27 -2.40 -5.84
N ALA A 67 -5.36 -1.82 -6.33
CA ALA A 67 -5.37 -1.15 -7.63
C ALA A 67 -5.37 0.37 -7.45
N SER A 68 -4.61 1.09 -8.25
CA SER A 68 -4.54 2.54 -8.15
C SER A 68 -5.72 3.18 -8.90
N ALA A 69 -6.48 4.06 -8.25
CA ALA A 69 -7.69 4.66 -8.84
C ALA A 69 -7.34 5.68 -9.94
N ASP A 70 -6.24 6.41 -9.81
CA ASP A 70 -5.69 7.30 -10.86
C ASP A 70 -5.37 6.56 -12.18
N ALA A 71 -4.93 5.30 -12.10
CA ALA A 71 -4.69 4.42 -13.23
C ALA A 71 -5.98 3.76 -13.76
N ILE A 72 -7.06 3.77 -12.98
CA ILE A 72 -8.37 3.28 -13.37
C ILE A 72 -9.17 4.48 -13.86
N SER A 73 -9.10 4.77 -15.16
CA SER A 73 -9.90 5.85 -15.76
C SER A 73 -11.39 5.65 -15.42
N ALA A 74 -12.00 6.64 -14.76
CA ALA A 74 -13.41 6.66 -14.35
C ALA A 74 -14.41 6.75 -15.54
N ILE A 75 -13.96 6.51 -16.77
CA ILE A 75 -14.78 6.56 -17.98
C ILE A 75 -14.93 5.15 -18.53
N VAL A 76 -16.12 4.57 -18.30
CA VAL A 76 -16.82 3.57 -19.15
C VAL A 76 -16.09 2.24 -19.40
N GLN A 77 -16.63 1.17 -18.79
CA GLN A 77 -16.89 -0.21 -19.27
C GLN A 77 -16.19 -0.81 -20.54
N HIS A 78 -15.02 -0.35 -20.95
CA HIS A 78 -14.16 -0.99 -21.94
C HIS A 78 -12.72 -0.91 -21.43
N GLU A 79 -12.25 -2.00 -20.83
CA GLU A 79 -10.85 -2.28 -20.46
C GLU A 79 -9.99 -1.05 -20.10
N ALA A 80 -10.42 -0.27 -19.10
CA ALA A 80 -9.51 0.65 -18.42
C ALA A 80 -8.30 -0.18 -17.95
N THR A 81 -7.10 0.20 -18.36
CA THR A 81 -5.85 -0.49 -18.03
C THR A 81 -5.62 -0.40 -16.52
N LYS A 82 -6.26 -1.28 -15.77
CA LYS A 82 -6.16 -1.31 -14.31
C LYS A 82 -4.69 -1.51 -13.95
N ALA A 83 -4.14 -0.63 -13.14
CA ALA A 83 -2.78 -0.78 -12.65
C ALA A 83 -2.78 -1.12 -11.17
N PHE A 84 -1.92 -2.06 -10.80
CA PHE A 84 -1.93 -2.71 -9.50
C PHE A 84 -0.56 -2.58 -8.85
N LEU A 85 -0.55 -2.54 -7.52
CA LEU A 85 0.68 -2.63 -6.75
C LEU A 85 1.35 -3.97 -7.05
N ALA A 86 2.61 -3.93 -7.47
CA ALA A 86 3.33 -5.08 -7.98
C ALA A 86 4.84 -4.96 -7.71
N ILE A 87 5.51 -6.10 -7.68
CA ILE A 87 6.98 -6.18 -7.76
C ILE A 87 7.43 -6.66 -9.14
N ASP A 88 8.68 -6.39 -9.49
CA ASP A 88 9.17 -6.65 -10.85
C ASP A 88 9.37 -8.14 -11.15
N ASP A 89 10.08 -8.82 -10.26
CA ASP A 89 10.28 -10.27 -10.28
C ASP A 89 9.55 -10.91 -9.08
N PRO A 90 8.26 -11.26 -9.23
CA PRO A 90 7.48 -11.87 -8.15
C PRO A 90 7.97 -13.27 -7.75
N ALA A 91 8.70 -13.96 -8.62
CA ALA A 91 9.24 -15.28 -8.33
C ALA A 91 10.48 -15.22 -7.43
N ASN A 92 11.23 -14.10 -7.49
CA ASN A 92 12.40 -13.87 -6.63
C ASN A 92 12.39 -12.47 -6.01
N PRO A 93 11.48 -12.19 -5.06
CA PRO A 93 11.42 -10.88 -4.41
C PRO A 93 12.65 -10.66 -3.52
N GLY A 94 13.67 -10.01 -4.07
CA GLY A 94 14.86 -9.65 -3.32
C GLY A 94 14.56 -8.67 -2.19
N ARG A 95 15.31 -8.73 -1.09
CA ARG A 95 15.28 -7.68 -0.07
C ARG A 95 15.56 -6.33 -0.71
N GLY A 96 14.71 -5.34 -0.42
CA GLY A 96 14.82 -4.01 -1.01
C GLY A 96 14.26 -3.90 -2.42
N ALA A 97 13.53 -4.92 -2.91
CA ALA A 97 12.83 -4.87 -4.20
C ALA A 97 11.96 -3.62 -4.29
N ASN A 98 12.05 -2.92 -5.42
CA ASN A 98 11.21 -1.77 -5.73
C ASN A 98 9.75 -2.21 -5.86
N ILE A 99 8.86 -1.34 -5.40
CA ILE A 99 7.43 -1.50 -5.60
C ILE A 99 7.00 -0.62 -6.76
N TYR A 100 6.23 -1.20 -7.66
CA TYR A 100 5.71 -0.54 -8.83
C TYR A 100 4.19 -0.56 -8.83
N VAL A 101 3.62 0.24 -9.71
CA VAL A 101 2.23 0.17 -10.12
C VAL A 101 2.24 -0.28 -11.57
N LYS A 102 1.84 -1.51 -11.85
CA LYS A 102 1.94 -2.14 -13.18
C LYS A 102 0.57 -2.41 -13.77
N SER A 103 0.44 -2.17 -15.07
CA SER A 103 -0.78 -2.50 -15.82
C SER A 103 -1.04 -4.01 -15.79
N GLU A 104 -2.27 -4.40 -15.49
CA GLU A 104 -2.79 -5.78 -15.58
C GLU A 104 -2.14 -6.83 -14.64
N ASP A 105 -1.10 -6.46 -13.90
CA ASP A 105 -0.37 -7.35 -12.99
C ASP A 105 -1.05 -7.45 -11.62
N ARG A 106 -2.06 -8.32 -11.52
CA ARG A 106 -2.92 -8.50 -10.34
C ARG A 106 -2.25 -9.32 -9.22
N GLN A 107 -1.09 -8.88 -8.77
CA GLN A 107 -0.40 -9.52 -7.65
C GLN A 107 -1.24 -9.44 -6.38
N VAL A 108 -1.27 -10.55 -5.64
CA VAL A 108 -2.02 -10.68 -4.40
C VAL A 108 -1.12 -10.27 -3.25
N TRP A 109 -1.65 -9.44 -2.35
CA TRP A 109 -0.99 -8.97 -1.14
C TRP A 109 -1.73 -9.49 0.08
N THR A 110 -1.04 -9.71 1.18
CA THR A 110 -1.64 -10.15 2.45
C THR A 110 -1.68 -8.97 3.42
N LEU A 111 -2.84 -8.66 3.97
CA LEU A 111 -3.01 -7.66 5.03
C LEU A 111 -3.07 -8.32 6.40
N SER A 112 -2.02 -8.14 7.19
CA SER A 112 -1.96 -8.65 8.56
C SER A 112 -2.32 -7.53 9.54
N PRO A 113 -3.34 -7.66 10.39
CA PRO A 113 -3.68 -6.64 11.39
C PRO A 113 -2.48 -6.35 12.31
N ALA A 114 -2.14 -5.09 12.50
CA ALA A 114 -1.09 -4.71 13.43
C ALA A 114 -1.63 -4.66 14.86
N SER A 115 -1.01 -5.41 15.79
CA SER A 115 -1.34 -5.29 17.22
C SER A 115 -0.71 -4.02 17.77
N THR A 116 -1.53 -3.04 18.18
CA THR A 116 -1.06 -1.86 18.90
C THR A 116 -0.65 -2.24 20.32
N THR A 117 0.58 -2.70 20.53
CA THR A 117 1.20 -2.73 21.88
C THR A 117 1.93 -1.42 22.10
N GLY A 118 1.23 -0.47 22.72
CA GLY A 118 1.81 0.80 23.17
C GLY A 118 0.80 1.49 24.10
N ASP A 119 1.03 1.33 25.41
CA ASP A 119 0.29 2.03 26.47
C ASP A 119 0.31 3.55 26.23
N GLY A 120 -0.88 4.16 26.23
CA GLY A 120 -1.03 5.61 26.34
C GLY A 120 -1.93 6.24 25.28
N GLY A 121 -3.23 6.31 25.59
CA GLY A 121 -4.07 7.46 25.25
C GLY A 121 -4.48 7.61 23.79
N GLU A 122 -5.52 6.90 23.37
CA GLU A 122 -6.82 7.47 23.00
C GLU A 122 -7.75 6.30 22.65
N GLU A 123 -8.69 6.04 23.56
CA GLU A 123 -9.82 5.14 23.32
C GLU A 123 -10.77 5.81 22.32
N GLY A 124 -10.64 5.45 21.04
CA GLY A 124 -11.55 5.94 20.02
C GLY A 124 -11.05 5.60 18.62
N GLU A 125 -11.85 4.84 17.88
CA GLU A 125 -11.60 4.35 16.52
C GLU A 125 -10.62 3.16 16.43
N GLY A 126 -11.18 1.98 16.12
CA GLY A 126 -10.40 0.82 15.72
C GLY A 126 -9.53 1.19 14.53
N LYS A 127 -8.22 1.35 14.76
CA LYS A 127 -7.27 1.75 13.73
C LYS A 127 -7.21 0.64 12.68
N ASN A 128 -7.69 0.92 11.46
CA ASN A 128 -7.56 0.06 10.28
C ASN A 128 -6.08 0.00 9.85
N GLU A 129 -5.23 -0.53 10.71
CA GLU A 129 -3.78 -0.58 10.56
C GLU A 129 -3.33 -2.00 10.25
N PHE A 130 -2.62 -2.15 9.14
CA PHE A 130 -2.21 -3.44 8.61
C PHE A 130 -0.75 -3.41 8.15
N HIS A 131 -0.03 -4.51 8.34
CA HIS A 131 1.16 -4.81 7.56
C HIS A 131 0.72 -5.32 6.18
N ILE A 132 1.31 -4.75 5.12
CA ILE A 132 1.07 -5.19 3.74
C ILE A 132 2.21 -6.15 3.39
N GLY A 133 1.93 -7.44 3.32
CA GLY A 133 2.90 -8.50 3.03
C GLY A 133 2.76 -9.08 1.62
N TYR A 134 3.83 -9.65 1.10
CA TYR A 134 3.82 -10.41 -0.17
C TYR A 134 3.75 -11.92 0.12
N PRO A 135 2.79 -12.67 -0.45
CA PRO A 135 2.41 -14.01 0.03
C PRO A 135 3.44 -15.11 -0.27
N ASP A 136 4.21 -15.01 -1.35
CA ASP A 136 5.04 -16.11 -1.85
C ASP A 136 6.45 -16.16 -1.22
N LEU A 137 6.69 -15.39 -0.16
CA LEU A 137 8.01 -15.29 0.47
C LEU A 137 8.08 -16.05 1.78
N VAL A 138 9.01 -17.00 1.84
CA VAL A 138 9.31 -17.84 3.01
C VAL A 138 9.60 -17.00 4.27
N ASP A 139 10.15 -15.79 4.11
CA ASP A 139 10.57 -14.92 5.20
C ASP A 139 9.55 -13.82 5.57
N GLY A 140 8.32 -13.86 5.04
CA GLY A 140 7.25 -12.93 5.42
C GLY A 140 7.60 -11.46 5.18
N GLN A 141 8.09 -11.12 3.98
CA GLN A 141 8.49 -9.73 3.69
C GLN A 141 7.28 -8.79 3.66
N VAL A 142 7.45 -7.61 4.24
CA VAL A 142 6.44 -6.57 4.32
C VAL A 142 6.87 -5.31 3.58
N LEU A 143 5.87 -4.56 3.14
CA LEU A 143 6.01 -3.25 2.56
C LEU A 143 6.54 -2.28 3.60
N VAL A 144 7.67 -1.64 3.29
CA VAL A 144 8.31 -0.63 4.12
C VAL A 144 8.68 0.60 3.31
N VAL A 145 9.04 1.66 4.03
CA VAL A 145 9.62 2.87 3.47
C VAL A 145 11.13 2.69 3.41
N ASP A 146 11.72 2.81 2.23
CA ASP A 146 13.18 2.85 2.10
C ASP A 146 13.66 4.31 1.97
N ASN A 147 14.33 4.79 3.02
CA ASN A 147 14.88 6.14 3.10
C ASN A 147 16.33 6.23 2.59
N SER A 148 16.96 5.13 2.15
CA SER A 148 18.36 5.10 1.71
C SER A 148 18.65 6.02 0.51
N PHE A 149 17.61 6.40 -0.24
CA PHE A 149 17.68 7.28 -1.41
C PHE A 149 17.38 8.77 -1.12
N SER A 150 17.12 9.16 0.13
CA SER A 150 16.58 10.50 0.45
C SER A 150 17.64 11.62 0.39
N ARG A 151 17.92 12.11 -0.81
CA ARG A 151 18.38 13.50 -1.05
C ARG A 151 17.70 14.20 -2.24
N ALA A 152 17.03 13.47 -3.15
CA ALA A 152 16.45 14.08 -4.36
C ALA A 152 15.15 13.44 -4.90
N PHE A 153 14.65 12.35 -4.31
CA PHE A 153 13.40 11.67 -4.72
C PHE A 153 12.49 11.46 -3.50
N PRO A 154 11.15 11.48 -3.68
CA PRO A 154 10.23 11.05 -2.64
C PRO A 154 10.63 9.64 -2.16
N PRO A 155 10.50 9.34 -0.85
CA PRO A 155 10.88 8.03 -0.32
C PRO A 155 10.19 6.91 -1.11
N ARG A 156 11.00 5.95 -1.59
CA ARG A 156 10.49 4.80 -2.33
C ARG A 156 9.91 3.77 -1.37
N LEU A 157 9.02 2.95 -1.87
CA LEU A 157 8.54 1.77 -1.18
C LEU A 157 9.41 0.56 -1.53
N ALA A 158 9.59 -0.35 -0.58
CA ALA A 158 10.35 -1.57 -0.77
C ALA A 158 9.78 -2.75 0.03
N LEU A 159 10.16 -3.98 -0.35
CA LEU A 159 9.95 -5.16 0.48
C LEU A 159 11.14 -5.41 1.41
N GLN A 160 10.88 -5.70 2.67
CA GLN A 160 11.90 -6.17 3.62
C GLN A 160 11.37 -7.32 4.49
N PRO A 161 12.21 -8.32 4.83
CA PRO A 161 11.84 -9.35 5.79
C PRO A 161 11.35 -8.75 7.11
N LEU A 162 10.35 -9.37 7.72
CA LEU A 162 9.89 -9.01 9.05
C LEU A 162 10.93 -9.50 10.09
N GLY A 163 12.06 -8.80 10.23
CA GLY A 163 13.24 -9.25 10.98
C GLY A 163 13.74 -8.28 12.05
N THR A 164 13.64 -8.73 13.32
CA THR A 164 14.19 -8.29 14.63
C THR A 164 14.30 -6.82 15.03
N ASP A 165 14.58 -5.89 14.13
CA ASP A 165 14.73 -4.47 14.47
C ASP A 165 13.45 -3.68 14.16
N MET A 166 12.49 -3.80 15.09
CA MET A 166 11.15 -3.22 15.01
C MET A 166 11.13 -1.68 15.00
N THR A 167 12.30 -1.03 15.15
CA THR A 167 12.40 0.43 15.26
C THR A 167 12.29 1.15 13.92
N GLN A 168 12.53 0.46 12.79
CA GLN A 168 12.42 1.03 11.44
C GLN A 168 11.75 0.13 10.39
N VAL A 169 11.69 -1.19 10.63
CA VAL A 169 11.15 -2.17 9.68
C VAL A 169 9.86 -2.73 10.26
N GLY A 170 8.71 -2.35 9.69
CA GLY A 170 7.41 -2.91 10.08
C GLY A 170 6.49 -1.97 10.86
N LEU A 171 6.57 -0.65 10.65
CA LEU A 171 5.42 0.20 11.00
C LEU A 171 4.23 -0.17 10.11
N PRO A 172 3.00 -0.21 10.65
CA PRO A 172 1.84 -0.56 9.86
C PRO A 172 1.42 0.54 8.89
N TRP A 173 0.49 0.21 8.02
CA TRP A 173 -0.15 1.13 7.09
C TRP A 173 -1.60 1.36 7.52
N ARG A 174 -2.02 2.63 7.63
CA ARG A 174 -3.39 2.98 7.99
C ARG A 174 -4.25 3.12 6.74
N PHE A 175 -5.34 2.36 6.69
CA PHE A 175 -6.32 2.38 5.62
C PHE A 175 -7.47 3.32 6.02
N GLU A 176 -7.53 4.49 5.40
CA GLU A 176 -8.59 5.47 5.61
C GLU A 176 -9.64 5.32 4.49
N PRO A 177 -10.87 4.86 4.80
CA PRO A 177 -11.90 4.64 3.79
C PRO A 177 -12.38 5.96 3.17
N ILE A 178 -12.70 5.91 1.88
CA ILE A 178 -13.29 7.02 1.10
C ILE A 178 -14.68 6.58 0.65
N ALA A 179 -15.66 7.48 0.83
CA ALA A 179 -17.04 7.26 0.39
C ALA A 179 -17.21 7.24 -1.14
#